data_AF-A0A836FQL9-F1
#
_entry.id   AF-A0A836FQL9-F1
#
_cell.length_a   1.000
_cell.length_b   1.000
_cell.length_c   1.000
_cell.angle_alpha   90.00
_cell.angle_beta   90.00
_cell.angle_gamma   90.00
#
_symmetry.space_group_name_H-M   'P 1'
#
loop_
_entity.id
_entity.type
_entity.pdbx_description
1 polymer ?
#
loop_
_entity_poly.entity_id
_entity_poly.type
_entity_poly.pdbx_seq_one_letter_code
_entity_poly.pdbx_strand_id
1 'polypeptide(L)'
;MRLNELHLTKFRLRFPFSGSTRVVRKAWNSANINELWKETMWAKKVEAKKKRAELSDFDRFKLRKARQIRNKLRTDAFYRLKKKTKKVKPGDATSKSAKKAEKK
;
A
#
# COMPACT_ATOMS: atom_id res chain seq x y z
N MET A 1 22.49 -18.25 -13.96
CA MET A 1 21.26 -17.42 -13.98
C MET A 1 21.30 -16.51 -15.18
N ARG A 2 20.22 -16.41 -15.95
CA ARG A 2 20.14 -15.44 -17.04
C ARG A 2 19.61 -14.11 -16.51
N LEU A 3 20.10 -12.99 -17.05
CA LEU A 3 19.66 -11.66 -16.59
C LEU A 3 18.16 -11.43 -16.84
N ASN A 4 17.59 -12.09 -17.85
CA ASN A 4 16.18 -12.04 -18.19
C ASN A 4 15.27 -12.71 -17.15
N GLU A 5 15.80 -13.62 -16.34
CA GLU A 5 15.07 -14.32 -15.26
C GLU A 5 15.08 -13.50 -13.95
N LEU A 6 15.78 -12.35 -13.93
CA LEU A 6 16.01 -11.52 -12.76
C LEU A 6 15.36 -10.14 -12.91
N HIS A 7 14.66 -9.71 -11.87
CA HIS A 7 14.17 -8.34 -11.77
C HIS A 7 15.03 -7.57 -10.76
N LEU A 8 15.79 -6.59 -11.24
CA LEU A 8 16.62 -5.75 -10.40
C LEU A 8 15.76 -4.90 -9.44
N THR A 9 16.17 -4.85 -8.18
CA THR A 9 15.54 -4.00 -7.16
C THR A 9 16.29 -2.66 -7.07
N LYS A 10 15.70 -1.68 -6.38
CA LYS A 10 16.33 -0.36 -6.18
C LYS A 10 17.52 -0.35 -5.22
N PHE A 11 17.76 -1.45 -4.50
CA PHE A 11 18.82 -1.51 -3.48
C PHE A 11 20.18 -1.67 -4.15
N ARG A 12 21.13 -0.79 -3.80
CA ARG A 12 22.50 -0.84 -4.29
C ARG A 12 23.48 -0.97 -3.13
N LEU A 13 24.32 -1.99 -3.18
CA LEU A 13 25.41 -2.22 -2.25
C LEU A 13 26.74 -2.10 -3.00
N ARG A 14 27.70 -1.37 -2.44
CA ARG A 14 29.06 -1.31 -2.99
C ARG A 14 29.93 -2.34 -2.29
N PHE A 15 30.46 -3.28 -3.06
CA PHE A 15 31.41 -4.30 -2.61
C PHE A 15 32.34 -4.64 -3.78
N PRO A 16 33.54 -5.21 -3.53
CA PRO A 16 34.45 -5.58 -4.62
C PRO A 16 33.81 -6.61 -5.55
N PHE A 17 33.92 -6.41 -6.87
CA PHE A 17 33.25 -7.25 -7.88
C PHE A 17 33.65 -8.74 -7.78
N SER A 18 34.91 -9.04 -7.44
CA SER A 18 35.43 -10.39 -7.21
C SER A 18 35.36 -10.84 -5.74
N GLY A 19 34.53 -10.19 -4.91
CA GLY A 19 34.42 -10.50 -3.48
C GLY A 19 33.87 -11.90 -3.20
N SER A 20 34.50 -12.61 -2.27
CA SER A 20 34.00 -13.89 -1.75
C SER A 20 32.62 -13.73 -1.07
N THR A 21 31.83 -14.81 -1.05
CA THR A 21 30.53 -14.91 -0.34
C THR A 21 30.60 -14.38 1.09
N ARG A 22 31.74 -14.52 1.78
CA ARG A 22 31.95 -13.98 3.14
C ARG A 22 31.88 -12.45 3.17
N VAL A 23 32.51 -11.78 2.21
CA VAL A 23 32.55 -10.32 2.10
C VAL A 23 31.16 -9.79 1.74
N VAL A 24 30.49 -10.43 0.77
CA VAL A 24 29.13 -10.08 0.36
C VAL A 24 28.15 -10.22 1.54
N ARG A 25 28.22 -11.33 2.29
CA ARG A 25 27.37 -11.55 3.47
C ARG A 25 27.60 -10.49 4.56
N LYS A 26 28.87 -10.12 4.82
CA LYS A 26 29.19 -9.07 5.79
C LYS A 26 28.57 -7.73 5.37
N ALA A 27 28.75 -7.34 4.10
CA ALA A 27 28.20 -6.10 3.57
C ALA A 27 26.65 -6.11 3.49
N TRP A 28 26.05 -7.26 3.23
CA TRP A 28 24.60 -7.45 3.22
C TRP A 28 23.99 -7.28 4.61
N ASN A 29 24.61 -7.88 5.62
CA ASN A 29 24.19 -7.77 7.00
C ASN A 29 24.43 -6.35 7.54
N SER A 30 25.57 -5.71 7.24
CA SER A 30 25.80 -4.33 7.68
C SER A 30 24.81 -3.33 7.10
N ALA A 31 24.29 -3.60 5.90
CA ALA A 31 23.32 -2.74 5.23
C ALA A 31 21.86 -3.08 5.57
N ASN A 32 21.60 -4.10 6.41
CA ASN A 32 20.25 -4.55 6.81
C ASN A 32 19.26 -4.70 5.64
N ILE A 33 19.74 -5.13 4.48
CA ILE A 33 18.95 -5.17 3.23
C ILE A 33 17.73 -6.09 3.37
N ASN A 34 17.83 -7.16 4.17
CA ASN A 34 16.70 -8.05 4.42
C ASN A 34 15.51 -7.35 5.09
N GLU A 35 15.77 -6.44 6.02
CA GLU A 35 14.73 -5.68 6.72
C GLU A 35 14.12 -4.64 5.79
N LEU A 36 14.98 -3.87 5.11
CA LEU A 36 14.56 -2.90 4.11
C LEU A 36 13.74 -3.55 2.99
N TRP A 37 14.13 -4.76 2.57
CA TRP A 37 13.37 -5.54 1.59
C TRP A 37 12.00 -5.92 2.13
N LYS A 38 11.91 -6.49 3.34
CA LYS A 38 10.63 -6.87 3.98
C LYS A 38 9.67 -5.70 4.14
N GLU A 39 10.19 -4.49 4.38
CA GLU A 39 9.37 -3.29 4.49
C GLU A 39 8.76 -2.85 3.16
N THR A 40 9.40 -3.19 2.04
CA THR A 40 8.92 -2.76 0.72
C THR A 40 7.53 -3.31 0.42
N MET A 41 6.74 -2.50 -0.30
CA MET A 41 5.44 -2.92 -0.80
C MET A 41 5.54 -4.12 -1.76
N TRP A 42 6.66 -4.28 -2.45
CA TRP A 42 6.89 -5.42 -3.33
C TRP A 42 7.01 -6.72 -2.53
N ALA A 43 7.89 -6.75 -1.52
CA ALA A 43 8.02 -7.92 -0.66
C ALA A 43 6.71 -8.28 0.04
N LYS A 44 6.00 -7.27 0.58
CA LYS A 44 4.67 -7.45 1.19
C LYS A 44 3.65 -8.05 0.22
N LYS A 45 3.66 -7.63 -1.05
CA LYS A 45 2.79 -8.20 -2.09
C LYS A 45 3.14 -9.65 -2.42
N VAL A 46 4.42 -9.97 -2.53
CA VAL A 46 4.91 -11.34 -2.77
C VAL A 46 4.51 -12.26 -1.61
N GLU A 47 4.75 -11.82 -0.38
CA GLU A 47 4.35 -12.56 0.83
C GLU A 47 2.82 -12.74 0.89
N ALA A 48 2.05 -11.69 0.59
CA ALA A 48 0.59 -11.80 0.53
C ALA A 48 0.11 -12.76 -0.57
N LYS A 49 0.82 -12.85 -1.70
CA LYS A 49 0.52 -13.83 -2.77
C LYS A 49 0.80 -15.25 -2.27
N LYS A 50 1.92 -15.46 -1.59
CA LYS A 50 2.27 -16.75 -0.97
C LYS A 50 1.22 -17.19 0.05
N LYS A 51 0.85 -16.32 1.00
CA LYS A 51 -0.20 -16.59 2.01
C LYS A 51 -1.56 -16.90 1.38
N ARG A 52 -1.90 -16.28 0.24
CA ARG A 52 -3.15 -16.59 -0.49
C ARG A 52 -3.10 -17.95 -1.19
N ALA A 53 -1.94 -18.36 -1.69
CA ALA A 53 -1.76 -19.67 -2.30
C ALA A 53 -1.85 -20.79 -1.26
N GLU A 54 -1.31 -20.56 -0.06
CA GLU A 54 -1.33 -21.49 1.07
C GLU A 54 -2.69 -21.59 1.79
N LEU A 55 -3.68 -20.76 1.42
CA LEU A 55 -4.93 -20.62 2.16
C LEU A 55 -5.87 -21.84 1.92
N SER A 56 -6.14 -22.59 2.99
CA SER A 56 -7.09 -23.70 3.04
C SER A 56 -8.55 -23.21 2.87
N ASP A 57 -9.46 -24.11 2.47
CA ASP A 57 -10.87 -23.77 2.22
C ASP A 57 -11.57 -23.19 3.46
N PHE A 58 -11.32 -23.76 4.64
CA PHE A 58 -11.85 -23.23 5.89
C PHE A 58 -11.36 -21.80 6.19
N ASP A 59 -10.10 -21.50 5.87
CA ASP A 59 -9.54 -20.15 6.01
C ASP A 59 -10.15 -19.17 5.00
N ARG A 60 -10.51 -19.62 3.79
CA ARG A 60 -11.28 -18.82 2.82
C ARG A 60 -12.66 -18.47 3.36
N PHE A 61 -13.33 -19.41 4.02
CA PHE A 61 -14.63 -19.15 4.66
C PHE A 61 -14.51 -18.10 5.77
N LYS A 62 -13.55 -18.24 6.67
CA LYS A 62 -13.28 -17.24 7.75
C LYS A 62 -13.00 -15.86 7.17
N LEU A 63 -12.13 -15.78 6.15
CA LEU A 63 -11.81 -14.53 5.47
C LEU A 63 -13.04 -13.88 4.83
N ARG A 64 -13.92 -14.67 4.20
CA ARG A 64 -15.17 -14.18 3.59
C ARG A 64 -16.09 -13.55 4.63
N LYS A 65 -16.30 -14.21 5.77
CA LYS A 65 -17.15 -13.68 6.85
C LYS A 65 -16.57 -12.41 7.47
N ALA A 66 -15.26 -12.38 7.75
CA ALA A 66 -14.58 -11.19 8.24
C ALA A 66 -14.68 -9.99 7.26
N ARG A 67 -14.54 -10.25 5.95
CA ARG A 67 -14.72 -9.25 4.89
C ARG A 67 -16.14 -8.70 4.84
N GLN A 68 -17.15 -9.55 4.99
CA GLN A 68 -18.55 -9.12 5.00
C GLN A 68 -18.83 -8.14 6.14
N ILE A 69 -18.38 -8.45 7.35
CA ILE A 69 -18.55 -7.59 8.54
C ILE A 69 -17.85 -6.24 8.34
N ARG A 70 -16.57 -6.26 7.91
CA ARG A 70 -15.81 -5.03 7.62
C ARG A 70 -16.49 -4.17 6.56
N ASN A 71 -17.00 -4.78 5.49
CA ASN A 71 -17.63 -4.05 4.39
C ASN A 71 -18.94 -3.38 4.82
N LYS A 72 -19.73 -3.99 5.71
CA LYS A 72 -20.93 -3.37 6.28
C LYS A 72 -20.56 -2.08 7.03
N LEU A 73 -19.64 -2.16 7.98
CA LEU A 73 -19.15 -1.02 8.75
C LEU A 73 -18.56 0.09 7.87
N ARG A 74 -17.74 -0.29 6.88
CA ARG A 74 -17.16 0.66 5.92
C ARG A 74 -18.24 1.40 5.14
N THR A 75 -19.27 0.68 4.71
CA THR A 75 -20.37 1.23 3.90
C THR A 75 -21.20 2.20 4.72
N ASP A 76 -21.54 1.85 5.96
CA ASP A 76 -22.26 2.73 6.89
C ASP A 76 -21.46 4.01 7.18
N ALA A 77 -20.16 3.87 7.48
CA ALA A 77 -19.26 5.00 7.71
C ALA A 77 -19.14 5.90 6.48
N PHE A 78 -19.00 5.30 5.29
CA PHE A 78 -18.94 6.02 4.02
C PHE A 78 -20.22 6.80 3.74
N TYR A 79 -21.40 6.20 3.90
CA TYR A 79 -22.68 6.90 3.70
C TYR A 79 -22.88 8.03 4.71
N ARG A 80 -22.47 7.84 5.98
CA ARG A 80 -22.47 8.90 6.97
C ARG A 80 -21.57 10.07 6.57
N LEU A 81 -20.34 9.80 6.11
CA LEU A 81 -19.42 10.83 5.64
C LEU A 81 -19.95 11.52 4.37
N LYS A 82 -20.45 10.77 3.40
CA LYS A 82 -21.05 11.30 2.16
C LYS A 82 -22.26 12.20 2.44
N LYS A 83 -23.10 11.85 3.42
CA LYS A 83 -24.22 12.70 3.85
C LYS A 83 -23.73 13.99 4.48
N LYS A 84 -22.69 13.93 5.32
CA LYS A 84 -22.05 15.12 5.90
C LYS A 84 -21.43 16.01 4.82
N THR A 85 -20.65 15.47 3.88
CA THR A 85 -20.05 16.27 2.80
C THR A 85 -21.10 16.87 1.87
N LYS A 86 -22.20 16.16 1.57
CA LYS A 86 -23.35 16.72 0.84
C LYS A 86 -24.02 17.86 1.61
N LYS A 87 -24.19 17.74 2.93
CA LYS A 87 -24.77 18.81 3.78
C LYS A 87 -23.87 20.04 3.90
N VAL A 88 -22.55 19.85 3.91
CA VAL A 88 -21.53 20.93 3.92
C VAL A 88 -21.35 21.55 2.54
N LYS A 89 -21.97 20.99 1.49
CA LYS A 89 -22.01 21.56 0.14
C LYS A 89 -23.37 22.22 -0.19
N PRO A 90 -23.84 23.27 0.53
CA PRO A 90 -24.87 24.16 0.03
C PRO A 90 -24.22 25.33 -0.75
N GLY A 91 -23.90 25.14 -2.04
CA GLY A 91 -23.28 26.19 -2.89
C GLY A 91 -21.88 26.61 -2.38
N ASP A 92 -21.02 27.37 -3.04
CA ASP A 92 -21.18 28.32 -4.15
C ASP A 92 -22.24 29.41 -3.93
N ALA A 93 -22.75 29.55 -2.70
CA ALA A 93 -23.60 30.68 -2.31
C ALA A 93 -22.79 31.92 -1.89
N THR A 94 -21.48 31.78 -1.66
CA THR A 94 -20.58 32.89 -1.27
C THR A 94 -19.86 33.56 -2.43
N SER A 95 -19.86 32.98 -3.64
CA SER A 95 -19.20 33.56 -4.83
C SER A 95 -20.12 34.47 -5.68
N LYS A 96 -21.45 34.37 -5.51
CA LYS A 96 -22.44 35.23 -6.21
C LYS A 96 -22.86 36.49 -5.46
N SER A 97 -22.75 36.51 -4.12
CA SER A 97 -23.07 37.71 -3.33
C SER A 97 -21.98 38.79 -3.42
N ALA A 98 -20.72 38.41 -3.64
CA ALA A 98 -19.62 39.37 -3.82
C ALA A 98 -19.73 40.18 -5.12
N LYS A 99 -20.15 39.57 -6.25
CA LYS A 99 -20.28 40.28 -7.54
C LYS A 99 -21.46 41.26 -7.64
N LYS A 100 -22.41 41.25 -6.70
CA LYS A 100 -23.56 42.19 -6.68
C LYS A 100 -23.29 43.42 -5.80
N ALA A 101 -22.29 43.37 -4.91
CA ALA A 101 -21.92 44.49 -4.03
C ALA A 101 -20.98 45.51 -4.70
N GLU A 102 -20.33 45.14 -5.80
CA GLU A 102 -19.34 45.98 -6.51
C GLU A 102 -19.94 46.80 -7.67
N LYS A 103 -21.27 46.79 -7.81
CA LYS A 103 -22.01 47.43 -8.92
C LYS A 103 -23.14 48.36 -8.46
N LYS A 104 -23.05 48.89 -7.24
CA LYS A 104 -23.99 49.87 -6.69
C LYS A 104 -23.27 51.09 -6.16
#